data_AF-A0A453JVM4-F1
#
_entry.id   AF-A0A453JVM4-F1
#
_cell.length_a   1.000
_cell.length_b   1.000
_cell.length_c   1.000
_cell.angle_alpha   90.00
_cell.angle_beta   90.00
_cell.angle_gamma   90.00
#
_symmetry.space_group_name_H-M   'P 1'
#
loop_
_entity.id
_entity.type
_entity.pdbx_description
1 polymer ?
#
loop_
_entity_poly.entity_id
_entity_poly.type
_entity_poly.pdbx_seq_one_letter_code
_entity_poly.pdbx_strand_id
1 'polypeptide(L)'
;YPLEICYNNGELPGSEDLSKLLENKLKAEGLSISVECADLLNSGLNVYISQMLKSCLGVAKARGKTMRMPEANRSASAAVNGGRNNATASDLGCSYQASLVDLCTAVQSNARLLGCDYARQYEKIASHLDS
;
A
#
# COMPACT_ATOMS: atom_id res chain seq x y z
N TYR A 1 -3.24 23.69 7.26
CA TYR A 1 -1.84 23.71 6.78
C TYR A 1 -1.27 22.30 6.53
N PRO A 2 -0.86 21.43 7.48
CA PRO A 2 -0.18 20.16 7.11
C PRO A 2 -1.07 19.11 6.44
N LEU A 3 -2.36 19.04 6.83
CA LEU A 3 -3.34 18.12 6.24
C LEU A 3 -3.67 18.45 4.77
N GLU A 4 -3.55 19.72 4.37
CA GLU A 4 -3.79 20.15 2.98
C GLU A 4 -2.62 19.78 2.08
N ILE A 5 -1.38 19.81 2.59
CA ILE A 5 -0.18 19.42 1.82
C ILE A 5 -0.26 17.95 1.42
N CYS A 6 -0.64 17.08 2.36
CA CYS A 6 -0.76 15.64 2.09
C CYS A 6 -1.78 15.34 0.97
N TYR A 7 -2.94 15.99 1.05
CA TYR A 7 -4.04 15.75 0.12
C TYR A 7 -3.79 16.39 -1.25
N ASN A 8 -3.24 17.61 -1.29
CA ASN A 8 -3.06 18.36 -2.53
C ASN A 8 -1.80 17.94 -3.29
N ASN A 9 -0.71 17.61 -2.59
CA ASN A 9 0.58 17.36 -3.21
C ASN A 9 0.96 15.88 -3.23
N GLY A 10 0.26 15.03 -2.48
CA GLY A 10 0.61 13.60 -2.35
C GLY A 10 1.91 13.37 -1.57
N GLU A 11 2.39 14.38 -0.85
CA GLU A 11 3.64 14.35 -0.09
C GLU A 11 3.36 14.24 1.41
N LEU A 12 4.19 13.46 2.11
CA LEU A 12 4.15 13.47 3.57
C LEU A 12 4.69 14.80 4.09
N PRO A 13 4.15 15.32 5.21
CA PRO A 13 4.63 16.57 5.78
C PRO A 13 6.08 16.37 6.24
N GLY A 14 6.90 17.43 6.12
CA GLY A 14 8.24 17.41 6.69
C GLY A 14 8.20 17.22 8.21
N SER A 15 9.29 16.75 8.81
CA SER A 15 9.34 16.45 10.26
C SER A 15 8.95 17.65 11.12
N GLU A 16 9.34 18.87 10.74
CA GLU A 16 8.98 20.10 11.45
C GLU A 16 7.47 20.40 11.35
N ASP A 17 6.87 20.22 10.18
CA ASP A 17 5.44 20.44 9.96
C ASP A 17 4.59 19.39 10.69
N LEU A 18 5.07 18.14 10.73
CA LEU A 18 4.46 17.07 11.51
C LEU A 18 4.54 17.36 13.00
N SER A 19 5.69 17.82 13.51
CA SER A 19 5.83 18.20 14.93
C SER A 19 4.85 19.32 15.30
N LYS A 20 4.80 20.39 14.50
CA LYS A 20 3.85 21.49 14.69
C LYS A 20 2.39 21.01 14.63
N LEU A 21 2.07 20.07 13.74
CA LEU A 21 0.71 19.49 13.66
C LEU A 21 0.36 18.75 14.97
N LEU A 22 1.28 17.91 15.45
CA LEU A 22 1.11 17.11 16.66
C LEU A 22 0.97 17.99 17.89
N GLU A 23 1.86 18.98 18.05
CA GLU A 23 1.80 19.96 19.14
C GLU A 23 0.46 20.71 19.15
N ASN A 24 0.01 21.22 18.00
CA ASN A 24 -1.24 21.95 17.91
C ASN A 24 -2.46 21.07 18.26
N LYS A 25 -2.48 19.82 17.78
CA LYS A 25 -3.55 18.86 18.09
C LYS A 25 -3.58 18.51 19.57
N LEU A 26 -2.44 18.19 20.15
CA LEU A 26 -2.34 17.79 21.55
C LEU A 26 -2.59 18.96 22.49
N LYS A 27 -2.13 20.16 22.14
CA LYS A 27 -2.41 21.39 22.91
C LYS A 27 -3.90 21.68 23.00
N ALA A 28 -4.68 21.39 21.95
CA ALA A 28 -6.14 21.49 21.98
C ALA A 28 -6.79 20.52 22.98
N GLU A 29 -6.09 19.44 23.32
CA GLU A 29 -6.49 18.44 24.33
C GLU A 29 -5.80 18.66 25.68
N GLY A 30 -5.03 19.74 25.85
CA GLY A 30 -4.28 20.02 27.08
C GLY A 30 -3.03 19.14 27.28
N LEU A 31 -2.56 18.49 26.21
CA LEU A 31 -1.42 17.58 26.20
C LEU A 31 -0.19 18.23 25.53
N SER A 32 0.99 17.71 25.87
CA SER A 32 2.27 18.05 25.24
C SER A 32 2.94 16.80 24.67
N ILE A 33 3.76 16.96 23.63
CA ILE A 33 4.54 15.88 23.04
C ILE A 33 6.04 16.15 23.24
N SER A 34 6.81 15.10 23.54
CA SER A 34 8.27 15.18 23.53
C SER A 34 8.80 15.01 22.11
N VAL A 35 10.04 15.44 21.88
CA VAL A 35 10.70 15.28 20.57
C VAL A 35 10.81 13.80 20.20
N GLU A 36 11.16 12.94 21.16
CA GLU A 36 11.30 11.49 20.96
C GLU A 36 9.95 10.85 20.57
N CYS A 37 8.85 11.30 21.17
CA CYS A 37 7.52 10.84 20.79
C CYS A 37 7.12 11.30 19.38
N ALA A 38 7.44 12.54 19.00
CA ALA A 38 7.19 13.04 17.66
C ALA A 38 7.98 12.25 16.61
N ASP A 39 9.25 11.95 16.88
CA ASP A 39 10.10 11.15 16.01
C ASP A 39 9.59 9.69 15.87
N LEU A 40 9.14 9.09 16.98
CA LEU A 40 8.55 7.76 16.97
C LEU A 40 7.28 7.71 16.11
N LEU A 41 6.42 8.72 16.22
CA LEU A 41 5.21 8.83 15.39
C LEU A 41 5.55 9.02 13.92
N ASN A 42 6.56 9.84 13.60
CA ASN A 42 7.03 10.03 12.23
C ASN A 42 7.55 8.72 11.62
N SER A 43 8.37 7.99 12.37
CA SER A 43 8.85 6.66 11.98
C SER A 43 7.70 5.67 11.78
N GLY A 44 6.73 5.66 12.70
CA GLY A 44 5.53 4.84 12.61
C GLY A 44 4.69 5.15 11.36
N LEU A 45 4.52 6.43 11.02
CA LEU A 45 3.84 6.86 9.80
C LEU A 45 4.56 6.36 8.55
N ASN A 46 5.89 6.48 8.49
CA ASN A 46 6.68 5.98 7.37
C ASN A 46 6.56 4.45 7.20
N VAL A 47 6.61 3.70 8.30
CA VAL A 47 6.41 2.24 8.30
C VAL A 47 5.00 1.89 7.82
N TYR A 48 3.98 2.60 8.31
CA TYR A 48 2.58 2.39 7.92
C TYR A 48 2.37 2.58 6.42
N ILE A 49 2.80 3.71 5.85
CA ILE A 49 2.67 3.99 4.41
C ILE A 49 3.46 2.99 3.58
N SER A 50 4.70 2.67 4.00
CA SER A 50 5.52 1.66 3.32
C SER A 50 4.84 0.29 3.28
N GLN A 51 4.22 -0.14 4.38
CA GLN A 51 3.51 -1.41 4.46
C GLN A 51 2.26 -1.43 3.58
N MET A 52 1.52 -0.33 3.52
CA MET A 52 0.36 -0.17 2.65
C MET A 52 0.77 -0.30 1.17
N LEU A 53 1.80 0.44 0.75
CA LEU A 53 2.30 0.43 -0.63
C LEU A 53 2.84 -0.96 -1.03
N LYS A 54 3.57 -1.62 -0.14
CA LYS A 54 4.05 -3.00 -0.36
C LYS A 54 2.91 -3.99 -0.57
N SER A 55 1.85 -3.88 0.24
CA SER A 55 0.69 -4.76 0.14
C SER A 55 -0.07 -4.54 -1.18
N CYS A 56 -0.29 -3.28 -1.56
CA CYS A 56 -0.90 -2.89 -2.83
C CYS A 56 -0.09 -3.37 -4.04
N LEU A 57 1.24 -3.17 -4.02
CA LEU A 57 2.12 -3.64 -5.09
C LEU A 57 2.17 -5.18 -5.16
N GLY A 58 2.07 -5.86 -4.02
CA GLY A 58 1.94 -7.32 -3.95
C GLY A 58 0.72 -7.83 -4.72
N VAL A 59 -0.43 -7.16 -4.56
CA VAL A 59 -1.66 -7.46 -5.31
C VAL A 59 -1.47 -7.18 -6.80
N ALA A 60 -0.94 -6.02 -7.17
CA ALA A 60 -0.70 -5.66 -8.57
C ALA A 60 0.24 -6.66 -9.27
N LYS A 61 1.28 -7.11 -8.56
CA LYS A 61 2.20 -8.15 -9.02
C LYS A 61 1.51 -9.49 -9.21
N ALA A 62 0.65 -9.91 -8.28
CA ALA A 62 -0.13 -11.14 -8.41
C ALA A 62 -1.07 -11.08 -9.63
N ARG A 63 -1.81 -9.98 -9.80
CA ARG A 63 -2.66 -9.73 -10.96
C ARG A 63 -1.89 -9.84 -12.28
N GLY A 64 -0.74 -9.17 -12.37
CA GLY A 64 0.09 -9.18 -13.58
C GLY A 64 0.75 -10.54 -13.89
N LYS A 65 0.92 -11.41 -12.89
CA LYS A 65 1.35 -12.80 -13.10
C LYS A 65 0.21 -13.67 -13.62
N THR A 66 -0.99 -13.54 -13.05
CA THR A 66 -2.18 -14.28 -13.51
C THR A 66 -2.48 -13.99 -14.99
N MET A 67 -2.42 -12.73 -15.41
CA MET A 67 -2.69 -12.34 -16.81
C MET A 67 -1.65 -12.86 -17.82
N ARG A 68 -0.45 -13.23 -17.35
CA ARG A 68 0.65 -13.69 -18.20
C ARG A 68 0.87 -15.19 -18.19
N MET A 69 0.07 -15.94 -17.44
CA MET A 69 -0.06 -17.37 -17.65
C MET A 69 -1.06 -17.56 -18.79
N PRO A 70 -0.65 -18.01 -19.99
CA PRO A 70 -1.63 -18.50 -20.95
C PRO A 70 -2.38 -19.63 -20.27
N GLU A 71 -3.69 -19.68 -20.44
CA GLU A 71 -4.52 -20.83 -20.08
C GLU A 71 -3.94 -22.08 -20.75
N ALA A 72 -3.03 -22.76 -20.06
CA ALA A 72 -2.49 -24.05 -20.47
C ALA A 72 -3.53 -25.13 -20.18
N ASN A 73 -4.69 -24.99 -20.84
CA ASN A 73 -5.63 -26.08 -21.04
C ASN A 73 -6.53 -25.80 -22.23
N ARG A 74 -5.92 -25.84 -23.42
CA ARG A 74 -6.60 -26.41 -24.57
C ARG A 74 -5.62 -27.34 -25.29
N SER A 75 -5.73 -28.63 -24.97
CA SER A 75 -5.21 -29.79 -25.71
C SER A 75 -3.69 -29.89 -25.94
N ALA A 76 -3.01 -30.74 -25.17
CA ALA A 76 -1.74 -31.32 -25.60
C ALA A 76 -1.59 -32.74 -25.03
N SER A 77 -2.11 -33.72 -25.75
CA SER A 77 -1.55 -35.07 -25.75
C SER A 77 -0.25 -35.03 -26.57
N ALA A 78 0.91 -35.06 -25.93
CA ALA A 78 2.14 -35.62 -26.49
C ALA A 78 3.22 -35.66 -25.40
N ALA A 79 3.76 -36.85 -25.20
CA ALA A 79 4.81 -37.16 -24.26
C ALA A 79 6.20 -36.66 -24.70
N VAL A 80 7.15 -36.82 -23.78
CA VAL A 80 8.61 -36.99 -23.94
C VAL A 80 9.49 -35.77 -23.62
N ASN A 81 10.10 -35.87 -22.43
CA ASN A 81 11.47 -35.56 -22.02
C ASN A 81 12.21 -34.38 -22.66
N GLY A 82 12.40 -33.35 -21.86
CA GLY A 82 13.46 -32.35 -21.97
C GLY A 82 13.39 -31.42 -20.75
N GLY A 83 14.48 -31.29 -20.00
CA GLY A 83 14.50 -30.75 -18.63
C GLY A 83 13.78 -29.42 -18.45
N ARG A 84 12.76 -29.42 -17.59
CA ARG A 84 12.14 -28.20 -17.04
C ARG A 84 13.10 -27.58 -16.03
N ASN A 85 13.93 -26.67 -16.49
CA ASN A 85 14.53 -25.65 -15.64
C ASN A 85 13.46 -24.62 -15.23
N ASN A 86 12.48 -25.07 -14.45
CA ASN A 86 11.47 -24.22 -13.85
C ASN A 86 12.05 -23.55 -12.60
N ALA A 87 12.96 -22.60 -12.79
CA ALA A 87 13.37 -21.69 -11.73
C ALA A 87 13.53 -20.28 -12.32
N THR A 88 12.46 -19.50 -12.15
CA THR A 88 12.54 -18.07 -11.80
C THR A 88 13.40 -17.17 -12.70
N ALA A 89 13.03 -17.02 -13.97
CA ALA A 89 13.63 -16.04 -14.89
C ALA A 89 12.62 -15.04 -15.46
N SER A 90 11.58 -14.66 -14.70
CA SER A 90 10.61 -13.64 -15.15
C SER A 90 10.30 -12.55 -14.12
N ASP A 91 10.95 -12.54 -12.96
CA ASP A 91 10.66 -11.56 -11.90
C ASP A 91 11.50 -10.27 -12.00
N LEU A 92 12.62 -10.28 -12.74
CA LEU A 92 13.62 -9.20 -12.75
C LEU A 92 13.38 -8.08 -13.78
N GLY A 93 12.41 -8.24 -14.71
CA GLY A 93 12.22 -7.29 -15.82
C GLY A 93 10.82 -6.72 -15.96
N CYS A 94 9.91 -6.98 -15.01
CA CYS A 94 8.51 -6.59 -15.13
C CYS A 94 8.18 -5.45 -14.19
N SER A 95 7.82 -4.30 -14.77
CA SER A 95 7.16 -3.23 -14.04
C SER A 95 5.69 -3.58 -13.85
N TYR A 96 5.21 -3.42 -12.62
CA TYR A 96 3.79 -3.54 -12.29
C TYR A 96 3.32 -2.18 -11.82
N GLN A 97 2.23 -1.68 -12.41
CA GLN A 97 1.58 -0.46 -11.96
C GLN A 97 0.46 -0.84 -10.99
N ALA A 98 0.51 -0.27 -9.79
CA ALA A 98 -0.57 -0.38 -8.83
C ALA A 98 -1.72 0.57 -9.21
N SER A 99 -2.94 0.15 -8.89
CA SER A 99 -4.19 0.88 -9.11
C SER A 99 -4.98 0.98 -7.79
N LEU A 100 -5.99 1.86 -7.75
CA LEU A 100 -6.89 1.95 -6.59
C LEU A 100 -7.61 0.61 -6.31
N VAL A 101 -7.87 -0.20 -7.34
CA VAL A 101 -8.45 -1.54 -7.18
C VAL A 101 -7.48 -2.48 -6.42
N ASP A 102 -6.17 -2.38 -6.70
CA ASP A 102 -5.17 -3.18 -5.98
C ASP A 102 -5.07 -2.76 -4.50
N LEU A 103 -5.16 -1.45 -4.24
CA LEU A 103 -5.18 -0.90 -2.88
C LEU A 103 -6.42 -1.40 -2.13
N CYS A 104 -7.60 -1.28 -2.74
CA CYS A 104 -8.86 -1.75 -2.17
C CYS A 104 -8.80 -3.26 -1.87
N THR A 105 -8.30 -4.06 -2.82
CA THR A 105 -8.13 -5.51 -2.65
C THR A 105 -7.14 -5.84 -1.53
N ALA A 106 -6.03 -5.12 -1.42
CA ALA A 106 -5.04 -5.33 -0.36
C ALA A 106 -5.64 -5.05 1.03
N VAL A 107 -6.41 -3.96 1.15
CA VAL A 107 -7.10 -3.58 2.38
C VAL A 107 -8.18 -4.60 2.76
N GLN A 108 -9.01 -5.05 1.81
CA GLN A 108 -10.00 -6.10 2.05
C GLN A 108 -9.36 -7.41 2.53
N SER A 109 -8.22 -7.76 1.95
CA SER A 109 -7.48 -8.99 2.29
C SER A 109 -6.78 -8.92 3.64
N ASN A 110 -6.51 -7.71 4.15
CA ASN A 110 -5.86 -7.50 5.43
C ASN A 110 -6.37 -6.23 6.13
N ALA A 111 -7.42 -6.38 6.93
CA ALA A 111 -8.02 -5.29 7.69
C ALA A 111 -7.05 -4.56 8.65
N ARG A 112 -5.95 -5.22 9.06
CA ARG A 112 -4.93 -4.59 9.93
C ARG A 112 -4.18 -3.45 9.24
N LEU A 113 -4.26 -3.35 7.90
CA LEU A 113 -3.64 -2.26 7.15
C LEU A 113 -4.25 -0.89 7.44
N LEU A 114 -5.53 -0.80 7.84
CA LEU A 114 -6.18 0.49 8.15
C LEU A 114 -6.31 0.78 9.65
N GLY A 115 -6.04 -0.22 10.51
CA GLY A 115 -6.12 -0.06 11.96
C GLY A 115 -7.55 0.13 12.48
N CYS A 116 -7.70 0.96 13.52
CA CYS A 116 -8.89 1.05 14.37
C CYS A 116 -10.16 1.55 13.63
N ASP A 117 -9.99 2.35 12.57
CA ASP A 117 -11.11 2.94 11.81
C ASP A 117 -11.29 2.28 10.43
N TYR A 118 -11.05 0.95 10.35
CA TYR A 118 -11.11 0.20 9.10
C TYR A 118 -12.35 0.53 8.25
N ALA A 119 -13.55 0.46 8.84
CA ALA A 119 -14.80 0.64 8.09
C ALA A 119 -14.86 2.01 7.40
N ARG A 120 -14.64 3.10 8.17
CA ARG A 120 -14.69 4.47 7.67
C ARG A 120 -13.61 4.75 6.62
N GLN A 121 -12.40 4.24 6.85
CA GLN A 121 -11.28 4.45 5.93
C GLN A 121 -11.45 3.64 4.64
N TYR A 122 -12.00 2.43 4.75
CA TYR A 122 -12.34 1.59 3.60
C TYR A 122 -13.43 2.23 2.74
N GLU A 123 -14.51 2.75 3.35
CA GLU A 123 -15.56 3.49 2.63
C GLU A 123 -15.00 4.68 1.85
N LYS A 124 -14.07 5.45 2.46
CA LYS A 124 -13.41 6.56 1.78
C LYS A 124 -12.60 6.08 0.57
N ILE A 125 -11.81 5.01 0.72
CA ILE A 125 -11.06 4.43 -0.42
C ILE A 125 -12.01 3.95 -1.51
N ALA A 126 -13.11 3.29 -1.14
CA ALA A 126 -14.10 2.79 -2.07
C ALA A 126 -14.79 3.92 -2.84
N SER A 127 -15.10 5.04 -2.20
CA SER A 127 -15.70 6.21 -2.88
C SER A 127 -14.84 6.79 -4.01
N HIS A 128 -13.52 6.59 -3.95
CA HIS A 128 -12.59 7.00 -5.00
C HIS A 128 -12.47 5.99 -6.15
N LEU A 129 -13.12 4.83 -6.08
CA LEU A 129 -13.19 3.87 -7.20
C LEU A 129 -14.25 4.26 -8.23
N ASP A 130 -15.28 4.99 -7.80
CA ASP A 130 -16.41 5.42 -8.63
C ASP A 130 -16.25 6.86 -9.18
N SER A 131 -15.15 7.53 -8.84
CA SER A 131 -14.80 8.90 -9.26
C SER A 131 -13.89 8.91 -10.48
#